data_AF-A0A8D8SQG7-F1
#
_entry.id   AF-A0A8D8SQG7-F1
#
_cell.length_a   1.000
_cell.length_b   1.000
_cell.length_c   1.000
_cell.angle_alpha   90.00
_cell.angle_beta   90.00
_cell.angle_gamma   90.00
#
_symmetry.space_group_name_H-M   'P 1'
#
loop_
_entity.id
_entity.type
_entity.pdbx_description
1 polymer ?
#
loop_
_entity_poly.entity_id
_entity_poly.type
_entity_poly.pdbx_seq_one_letter_code
_entity_poly.pdbx_strand_id
1 'polypeptide(L)'
;EIITQRKDNFQNNVLIRMNCNVADVYCSYCCLSLKCITENLLEHSKSCMHMNRPDSSYRYVCFACDYHSYNSNAMRKHIRKHTGAKPFKCDQCAYCTTQKSALNTHLKVKHWI
;
A
#
# COMPACT_ATOMS: atom_id res chain seq x y z
N GLU A 1 24.45 -11.96 27.07
CA GLU A 1 25.70 -11.46 26.48
C GLU A 1 25.40 -10.84 25.11
N ILE A 2 26.16 -9.79 24.79
CA ILE A 2 26.00 -8.90 23.65
C ILE A 2 26.28 -9.65 22.34
N ILE A 3 25.39 -9.55 21.34
CA ILE A 3 25.76 -9.83 19.94
C ILE A 3 25.32 -8.64 19.06
N THR A 4 26.25 -7.68 19.03
CA THR A 4 26.78 -6.93 17.88
C THR A 4 25.81 -6.38 16.81
N GLN A 5 25.81 -5.05 16.73
CA GLN A 5 25.34 -4.26 15.60
C GLN A 5 25.94 -4.74 14.27
N ARG A 6 25.10 -4.97 13.26
CA ARG A 6 25.53 -4.94 11.85
C ARG A 6 24.93 -3.71 11.19
N LYS A 7 25.80 -2.73 10.91
CA LYS A 7 25.58 -1.72 9.87
C LYS A 7 25.77 -2.43 8.53
N ASP A 8 24.70 -2.70 7.82
CA ASP A 8 24.77 -3.05 6.41
C ASP A 8 24.08 -1.95 5.61
N ASN A 9 24.91 -1.19 4.88
CA ASN A 9 24.51 -0.30 3.81
C ASN A 9 23.61 -1.05 2.83
N PHE A 10 22.34 -0.67 2.71
CA PHE A 10 21.47 -1.16 1.64
C PHE A 10 20.86 0.01 0.89
N GLN A 11 21.69 0.66 0.06
CA GLN A 11 21.17 1.07 -1.24
C GLN A 11 20.90 -0.23 -2.02
N ASN A 12 19.68 -0.33 -2.56
CA ASN A 12 19.19 -1.32 -3.53
C ASN A 12 18.34 -2.47 -2.96
N ASN A 13 17.04 -2.42 -3.31
CA ASN A 13 16.12 -3.56 -3.46
C ASN A 13 15.99 -4.51 -2.26
N VAL A 14 15.24 -4.11 -1.23
CA VAL A 14 14.85 -5.05 -0.17
C VAL A 14 13.56 -5.78 -0.57
N LEU A 15 13.72 -6.90 -1.28
CA LEU A 15 12.75 -8.00 -1.25
C LEU A 15 12.86 -8.66 0.12
N ILE A 16 12.05 -8.24 1.11
CA ILE A 16 11.91 -9.01 2.35
C ILE A 16 11.05 -10.24 2.03
N ARG A 17 11.72 -11.34 1.69
CA ARG A 17 11.15 -12.70 1.80
C ARG A 17 11.10 -13.06 3.28
N MET A 18 9.91 -13.16 3.86
CA MET A 18 9.68 -13.97 5.06
C MET A 18 8.31 -14.64 4.97
N ASN A 19 8.35 -15.97 4.82
CA ASN A 19 7.19 -16.87 4.81
C ASN A 19 6.55 -16.90 6.21
N CYS A 20 5.36 -16.32 6.34
CA CYS A 20 4.38 -16.64 7.36
C CYS A 20 3.02 -16.73 6.67
N ASN A 21 2.22 -17.73 7.05
CA ASN A 21 1.14 -18.30 6.23
C ASN A 21 -0.16 -17.45 6.13
N VAL A 22 -0.05 -16.13 6.31
CA VAL A 22 -0.98 -15.08 5.85
C VAL A 22 -0.12 -13.80 5.69
N ALA A 23 -0.12 -13.17 4.51
CA ALA A 23 0.77 -12.06 4.15
C ALA A 23 0.47 -10.75 4.91
N ASP A 24 0.91 -10.66 6.17
CA ASP A 24 0.91 -9.41 6.94
C ASP A 24 2.06 -8.48 6.49
N VAL A 25 1.81 -7.17 6.54
CA VAL A 25 2.80 -6.13 6.22
C VAL A 25 3.16 -5.38 7.48
N TYR A 26 4.45 -5.18 7.71
CA TYR A 26 4.94 -4.45 8.87
C TYR A 26 5.12 -2.97 8.54
N CYS A 27 4.70 -2.10 9.45
CA CYS A 27 5.09 -0.70 9.35
C CYS A 27 6.57 -0.54 9.74
N SER A 28 7.36 0.02 8.83
CA SER A 28 8.79 0.26 9.01
C SER A 28 9.14 1.17 10.20
N TYR A 29 8.16 1.89 10.74
CA TYR A 29 8.36 2.90 11.78
C TYR A 29 7.89 2.48 13.17
N CYS A 30 6.85 1.66 13.26
CA CYS A 30 6.25 1.28 14.55
C CYS A 30 6.17 -0.23 14.77
N CYS A 31 6.73 -1.02 13.85
CA CYS A 31 6.76 -2.49 13.88
C CYS A 31 5.37 -3.15 14.01
N LEU A 32 4.29 -2.41 13.76
CA LEU A 32 2.93 -2.94 13.84
C LEU A 32 2.68 -3.89 12.68
N SER A 33 2.22 -5.10 13.00
CA SER A 33 1.70 -6.03 12.00
C SER A 33 0.35 -5.54 11.49
N LEU A 34 0.28 -5.22 10.21
CA LEU A 34 -0.92 -4.79 9.53
C LEU A 34 -1.36 -5.87 8.55
N LYS A 35 -2.63 -6.28 8.67
CA LYS A 35 -3.25 -7.13 7.65
C LYS A 35 -3.23 -6.40 6.31
N CYS A 36 -3.00 -7.14 5.21
CA CYS A 36 -3.03 -6.68 3.82
C CYS A 36 -4.41 -6.20 3.30
N ILE A 37 -5.19 -5.55 4.16
CA ILE A 37 -6.51 -4.98 3.84
C ILE A 37 -6.30 -3.48 3.61
N THR A 38 -6.77 -2.97 2.46
CA THR A 38 -6.52 -1.58 2.05
C THR A 38 -7.01 -0.55 3.08
N GLU A 39 -8.15 -0.79 3.74
CA GLU A 39 -8.67 0.13 4.75
C GLU A 39 -7.84 0.14 6.04
N ASN A 40 -7.34 -1.01 6.50
CA ASN A 40 -6.47 -1.06 7.68
C ASN A 40 -5.14 -0.32 7.45
N LEU A 41 -4.56 -0.51 6.26
CA LEU A 41 -3.35 0.18 5.84
C LEU A 41 -3.57 1.70 5.69
N LEU A 42 -4.76 2.10 5.21
CA LEU A 42 -5.13 3.51 5.10
C LEU A 42 -5.32 4.16 6.47
N GLU A 43 -5.97 3.48 7.41
CA GLU A 43 -6.13 4.03 8.76
C GLU A 43 -4.77 4.15 9.46
N HIS A 44 -3.90 3.16 9.29
CA HIS A 44 -2.54 3.23 9.81
C HIS A 44 -1.73 4.39 9.19
N SER A 45 -1.88 4.64 7.88
CA SER A 45 -1.23 5.76 7.19
C SER A 45 -1.61 7.14 7.73
N LYS A 46 -2.78 7.22 8.39
CA LYS A 46 -3.30 8.44 9.01
C LYS A 46 -2.96 8.53 10.49
N SER A 47 -2.94 7.42 11.21
CA SER A 47 -2.82 7.39 12.69
C SER A 47 -1.40 7.19 13.21
N CYS A 48 -0.48 6.65 12.39
CA CYS A 48 0.88 6.41 12.85
C CYS A 48 1.62 7.73 13.10
N MET A 49 1.97 7.97 14.36
CA MET A 49 2.74 9.15 14.81
C MET A 49 4.25 9.02 14.55
N HIS A 50 4.74 7.82 14.25
CA HIS A 50 6.16 7.57 13.97
C HIS A 50 6.55 7.81 12.51
N MET A 51 5.57 8.02 11.61
CA MET A 51 5.85 8.25 10.20
C MET A 51 6.27 9.69 9.93
N ASN A 52 7.24 9.85 9.03
CA ASN A 52 7.76 11.15 8.64
C ASN A 52 6.74 11.93 7.81
N ARG A 53 6.13 12.96 8.42
CA ARG A 53 5.21 13.88 7.75
C ARG A 53 5.97 15.12 7.32
N PRO A 54 6.02 15.43 6.01
CA PRO A 54 6.68 16.65 5.53
C PRO A 54 6.05 17.92 6.11
N ASP A 55 4.73 17.92 6.26
CA ASP A 55 3.93 19.00 6.85
C ASP A 55 2.58 18.46 7.35
N SER A 56 1.91 19.23 8.22
CA SER A 56 0.56 18.99 8.75
C SER A 56 -0.53 18.83 7.68
N SER A 57 -0.37 19.41 6.50
CA SER A 57 -1.28 19.23 5.35
C SER A 57 -1.26 17.80 4.78
N TYR A 58 -0.15 17.08 4.92
CA TYR A 58 0.00 15.70 4.46
C TYR A 58 -0.49 14.71 5.51
N ARG A 59 -1.81 14.56 5.55
CA ARG A 59 -2.50 13.69 6.51
C ARG A 59 -2.19 12.20 6.34
N TYR A 60 -1.81 11.75 5.15
CA TYR A 60 -1.57 10.33 4.84
C TYR A 60 -0.13 10.11 4.38
N VAL A 61 0.61 9.24 5.08
CA VAL A 61 1.99 8.85 4.74
C VAL A 61 2.08 7.34 4.53
N CYS A 62 2.77 6.91 3.48
CA CYS A 62 2.95 5.50 3.20
C CYS A 62 3.97 4.87 4.17
N PHE A 63 3.64 3.69 4.70
CA PHE A 63 4.52 2.92 5.61
C PHE A 63 5.68 2.20 4.90
N ALA A 64 5.64 2.12 3.56
CA ALA A 64 6.56 1.33 2.74
C ALA A 64 7.39 2.18 1.75
N CYS A 65 7.08 3.46 1.56
CA CYS A 65 7.83 4.35 0.68
C CYS A 65 7.58 5.82 1.05
N ASP A 66 8.27 6.75 0.40
CA ASP A 66 8.21 8.20 0.71
C ASP A 66 6.95 8.91 0.19
N TYR A 67 6.00 8.16 -0.35
CA TYR A 67 4.75 8.73 -0.87
C TYR A 67 3.87 9.26 0.26
N HIS A 68 3.38 10.48 0.08
CA HIS A 68 2.48 11.15 0.99
C HIS A 68 1.35 11.84 0.22
N SER A 69 0.21 12.05 0.87
CA SER A 69 -0.92 12.78 0.27
C SER A 69 -1.79 13.47 1.32
N TYR A 70 -2.49 14.51 0.89
CA TYR A 70 -3.46 15.23 1.72
C TYR A 70 -4.85 14.55 1.74
N ASN A 71 -5.13 13.63 0.80
CA ASN A 71 -6.44 13.00 0.66
C ASN A 71 -6.40 11.47 0.73
N SER A 72 -7.42 10.89 1.37
CA SER A 72 -7.51 9.45 1.59
C SER A 72 -7.62 8.64 0.30
N ASN A 73 -8.28 9.19 -0.73
CA ASN A 73 -8.51 8.47 -1.98
C ASN A 73 -7.20 8.26 -2.77
N ALA A 74 -6.31 9.25 -2.77
CA ALA A 74 -4.98 9.14 -3.36
C ALA A 74 -4.13 8.11 -2.61
N MET A 75 -4.11 8.16 -1.28
CA MET A 75 -3.41 7.15 -0.49
C MET A 75 -4.00 5.73 -0.69
N ARG A 76 -5.32 5.59 -0.73
CA ARG A 76 -5.99 4.29 -0.99
C ARG A 76 -5.58 3.72 -2.35
N LYS A 77 -5.57 4.55 -3.40
CA LYS A 77 -5.09 4.13 -4.74
C LYS A 77 -3.61 3.76 -4.72
N HIS A 78 -2.81 4.52 -3.97
CA HIS A 78 -1.38 4.25 -3.81
C HIS A 78 -1.14 2.90 -3.12
N ILE A 79 -1.80 2.61 -1.99
CA ILE A 79 -1.66 1.36 -1.23
C ILE A 79 -1.96 0.13 -2.11
N ARG A 80 -2.92 0.22 -3.04
CA ARG A 80 -3.22 -0.86 -4.00
C ARG A 80 -2.04 -1.24 -4.89
N LYS A 81 -1.06 -0.35 -5.10
CA LYS A 81 0.17 -0.67 -5.82
C LYS A 81 1.06 -1.64 -5.04
N HIS A 82 1.08 -1.52 -3.71
CA HIS A 82 1.83 -2.42 -2.83
C HIS A 82 1.12 -3.77 -2.66
N THR A 83 -0.20 -3.75 -2.44
CA THR A 83 -0.97 -4.99 -2.18
C THR A 83 -1.37 -5.74 -3.44
N GLY A 84 -1.25 -5.13 -4.62
CA GLY A 84 -1.78 -5.69 -5.87
C GLY A 84 -3.31 -5.82 -5.92
N ALA A 85 -4.02 -5.26 -4.95
CA ALA A 85 -5.48 -5.41 -4.84
C ALA A 85 -6.20 -4.77 -6.03
N LYS A 86 -6.94 -5.59 -6.78
CA LYS A 86 -7.77 -5.20 -7.93
C LYS A 86 -9.26 -5.41 -7.61
N PRO A 87 -9.89 -4.52 -6.83
CA PRO A 87 -11.26 -4.70 -6.37
C PRO A 87 -12.30 -4.53 -7.48
N PHE A 88 -11.95 -3.89 -8.60
CA PHE A 88 -12.89 -3.65 -9.69
C PHE A 88 -12.73 -4.75 -10.72
N LYS A 89 -13.68 -5.68 -10.76
CA LYS A 89 -13.72 -6.77 -11.72
C LYS A 89 -14.78 -6.47 -12.78
N CYS A 90 -14.49 -6.85 -14.02
CA CYS A 90 -15.52 -6.93 -15.05
C CYS A 90 -16.38 -8.17 -14.77
N ASP A 91 -17.68 -8.03 -14.98
CA ASP A 91 -18.68 -9.09 -14.90
C ASP A 91 -18.75 -9.93 -16.18
N GLN A 92 -18.33 -9.37 -17.32
CA GLN A 92 -18.36 -10.04 -18.63
C GLN A 92 -17.04 -10.72 -19.02
N CYS A 93 -15.92 -10.42 -18.35
CA CYS A 93 -14.63 -11.06 -18.63
C CYS A 93 -13.71 -11.09 -17.41
N ALA A 94 -12.56 -11.76 -17.53
CA ALA A 94 -11.56 -11.88 -16.45
C ALA A 94 -10.79 -10.58 -16.14
N TYR A 95 -11.11 -9.46 -16.80
CA TYR A 95 -10.42 -8.19 -16.58
C TYR A 95 -10.68 -7.66 -15.17
N CYS A 96 -9.59 -7.33 -14.47
CA CYS A 96 -9.64 -6.74 -13.12
C CYS A 96 -8.70 -5.53 -13.05
N THR A 97 -9.11 -4.48 -12.36
CA THR A 97 -8.34 -3.24 -12.23
C THR A 97 -8.40 -2.65 -10.83
N THR A 98 -7.44 -1.77 -10.55
CA THR A 98 -7.31 -1.07 -9.26
C THR A 98 -8.15 0.20 -9.20
N GLN A 99 -8.74 0.65 -10.31
CA GLN A 99 -9.47 1.92 -10.42
C GLN A 99 -10.82 1.79 -11.14
N LYS A 100 -11.87 2.43 -10.60
CA LYS A 100 -13.21 2.45 -11.20
C LYS A 100 -13.25 3.07 -12.60
N SER A 101 -12.52 4.17 -12.82
CA SER A 101 -12.45 4.83 -14.13
C SER A 101 -11.87 3.92 -15.22
N ALA A 102 -10.88 3.09 -14.86
CA ALA A 102 -10.31 2.11 -15.76
C ALA A 102 -11.30 0.98 -16.09
N LEU A 103 -12.15 0.57 -15.13
CA LEU A 103 -13.23 -0.39 -15.39
C LEU A 103 -14.27 0.23 -16.34
N ASN A 104 -14.74 1.45 -16.07
CA ASN A 104 -15.72 2.12 -16.93
C ASN A 104 -15.22 2.27 -18.38
N THR A 105 -13.95 2.65 -18.55
CA THR A 105 -13.34 2.76 -19.87
C THR A 105 -13.26 1.39 -20.56
N HIS A 106 -12.88 0.35 -19.82
CA HIS A 106 -12.88 -1.01 -20.32
C HIS A 106 -14.28 -1.46 -20.76
N LEU A 107 -15.34 -1.21 -19.99
CA LEU A 107 -16.71 -1.58 -20.34
C LEU A 107 -17.17 -0.88 -21.63
N LYS A 108 -16.90 0.42 -21.77
CA LYS A 108 -17.25 1.17 -22.99
C LYS A 108 -16.55 0.66 -24.26
N VAL A 109 -15.28 0.28 -24.13
CA VAL A 109 -14.42 -0.10 -25.28
C VAL A 109 -14.51 -1.58 -25.62
N LYS A 110 -14.69 -2.44 -24.62
CA LYS A 110 -14.65 -3.91 -24.78
C LYS A 110 -16.02 -4.58 -24.69
N HIS A 111 -16.99 -3.92 -24.06
CA HIS A 111 -18.31 -4.49 -23.80
C HIS A 111 -19.48 -3.64 -24.30
N TRP A 112 -19.22 -2.51 -25.00
CA TRP A 112 -20.24 -1.61 -25.58
C TRP A 112 -21.42 -1.32 -24.63
N ILE A 113 -21.11 -1.11 -23.34
CA ILE A 113 -22.05 -0.72 -22.28
C ILE A 113 -22.02 0.79 -22.07
#